data_AF-A0A381Q5T4-F1
#
_entry.id   AF-A0A381Q5T4-F1
#
_cell.length_a   1.000
_cell.length_b   1.000
_cell.length_c   1.000
_cell.angle_alpha   90.00
_cell.angle_beta   90.00
_cell.angle_gamma   90.00
#
_symmetry.space_group_name_H-M   'P 1'
#
loop_
_entity.id
_entity.type
_entity.pdbx_description
1 polymer ?
#
loop_
_entity_poly.entity_id
_entity_poly.type
_entity_poly.pdbx_seq_one_letter_code
_entity_poly.pdbx_strand_id
1 'polypeptide(L)' 'MFYEVRLLDRKNKVKKIISSQQLSRKYWDNFEANFNASTVKSKTGESRPPAKNN' A
#
# COMPACT_ATOMS: atom_id res chain seq x y z
N MET A 1 6.42 1.03 24.68
CA MET A 1 5.83 2.37 24.48
C MET A 1 4.86 2.27 23.31
N PHE A 2 3.58 2.53 23.52
CA PHE A 2 2.54 2.38 22.47
C PHE A 2 2.07 3.77 22.04
N TYR A 3 2.13 4.05 20.73
CA TYR A 3 1.65 5.30 20.15
C TYR A 3 0.28 5.07 19.50
N GLU A 4 -0.68 5.94 19.77
CA GLU A 4 -2.01 5.91 19.15
C GLU A 4 -2.17 7.08 18.20
N VAL A 5 -2.63 6.80 16.97
CA VAL A 5 -2.95 7.85 15.99
C VAL A 5 -4.46 8.08 16.01
N ARG A 6 -4.88 9.30 16.36
CA ARG A 6 -6.29 9.69 16.38
C ARG A 6 -6.62 10.49 15.12
N LEU A 7 -7.61 10.01 14.38
CA LEU A 7 -8.19 10.73 13.25
C LEU A 7 -9.36 11.58 13.76
N LEU A 8 -9.27 12.88 13.56
CA LEU A 8 -10.30 13.82 13.97
C LEU A 8 -11.22 14.19 12.79
N ASP A 9 -12.47 14.46 13.12
CA ASP A 9 -13.45 15.13 12.26
C ASP A 9 -13.13 16.63 12.16
N ARG A 10 -13.74 17.31 11.17
CA ARG A 10 -13.72 18.76 10.97
C ARG A 10 -14.15 19.56 12.22
N LYS A 11 -14.94 18.95 13.11
CA LYS A 11 -15.35 19.52 14.40
C LYS A 11 -14.41 19.13 15.56
N ASN A 12 -13.18 18.69 15.27
CA ASN A 12 -12.19 18.18 16.23
C ASN A 12 -12.66 17.00 17.10
N LYS A 13 -13.74 16.31 16.72
CA LYS A 13 -14.20 15.10 17.41
C LYS A 13 -13.42 13.89 16.92
N VAL A 14 -13.13 12.94 17.82
CA VAL A 14 -12.46 11.69 17.45
C VAL A 14 -13.38 10.89 16.54
N LYS A 15 -12.96 10.73 15.28
CA LYS A 15 -13.66 9.93 14.27
C LYS A 15 -13.17 8.49 14.26
N LYS A 16 -11.87 8.28 14.51
CA LYS A 16 -11.23 6.96 14.54
C LYS A 16 -9.97 6.98 15.38
N ILE A 17 -9.70 5.90 16.09
CA ILE A 17 -8.42 5.65 16.76
C ILE A 17 -7.76 4.48 16.05
N ILE A 18 -6.51 4.65 15.64
CA ILE A 18 -5.67 3.60 15.06
C ILE A 18 -4.62 3.25 16.12
N SER A 19 -4.72 2.03 16.63
CA SER A 19 -3.73 1.51 17.59
C SER A 19 -2.39 1.24 16.91
N SER A 20 -1.32 1.25 17.69
CA SER A 20 0.03 0.89 17.22
C SER A 20 0.07 -0.48 16.54
N GLN A 21 -0.70 -1.45 17.04
CA GLN A 21 -0.76 -2.81 16.47
C GLN A 21 -1.47 -2.84 15.10
N GLN A 22 -2.52 -2.04 14.91
CA GLN A 22 -3.17 -1.91 13.61
C GLN A 22 -2.28 -1.19 12.61
N LEU A 23 -1.54 -0.19 13.07
CA LEU A 23 -0.59 0.56 12.23
C LEU A 23 0.58 -0.33 11.80
N SER A 24 1.13 -1.14 12.72
CA SER A 24 2.23 -2.05 12.40
C SER A 24 1.82 -3.12 11.40
N ARG A 25 0.65 -3.74 11.57
CA ARG A 25 0.10 -4.70 10.60
C ARG A 25 -0.06 -4.07 9.23
N LYS A 26 -0.72 -2.90 9.15
CA LYS A 26 -0.88 -2.16 7.87
C LYS A 26 0.45 -1.79 7.22
N TYR A 27 1.46 -1.43 8.01
CA TYR A 27 2.78 -1.11 7.49
C TYR A 27 3.43 -2.35 6.89
N TRP A 28 3.40 -3.48 7.60
CA TRP A 28 3.95 -4.75 7.11
C TRP A 28 3.21 -5.27 5.87
N ASP A 29 1.87 -5.21 5.84
CA ASP A 29 1.09 -5.61 4.66
C ASP A 29 1.47 -4.78 3.42
N ASN A 30 1.61 -3.46 3.58
CA ASN A 30 2.05 -2.59 2.48
C ASN A 30 3.51 -2.81 2.12
N PHE A 31 4.38 -3.06 3.10
CA PHE A 31 5.78 -3.38 2.85
C PHE A 31 5.90 -4.66 2.04
N GLU A 32 5.23 -5.75 2.43
CA GLU A 32 5.22 -7.02 1.70
C GLU A 32 4.69 -6.84 0.27
N ALA A 33 3.58 -6.13 0.10
CA ALA A 33 3.02 -5.88 -1.23
C ALA A 33 4.00 -5.10 -2.13
N ASN A 34 4.65 -4.05 -1.62
CA ASN A 34 5.59 -3.25 -2.39
C ASN A 34 6.95 -3.94 -2.58
N PHE A 35 7.43 -4.67 -1.58
CA PHE A 35 8.64 -5.49 -1.66
C PHE A 35 8.45 -6.57 -2.72
N ASN A 36 7.35 -7.32 -2.67
CA ASN A 36 7.02 -8.32 -3.67
C ASN A 36 6.84 -7.67 -5.06
N ALA A 37 6.17 -6.53 -5.17
CA ALA A 37 6.06 -5.80 -6.44
C ALA A 37 7.41 -5.33 -6.99
N SER A 38 8.38 -4.99 -6.13
CA SER A 38 9.75 -4.67 -6.54
C SER A 38 10.55 -5.89 -6.98
N THR A 39 10.34 -7.05 -6.35
CA THR A 39 10.97 -8.33 -6.75
C THR A 39 10.35 -8.94 -8.02
N VAL A 40 9.10 -8.58 -8.35
CA VAL A 40 8.41 -9.00 -9.59
C VAL A 40 8.72 -8.08 -10.78
N LYS A 41 9.49 -7.00 -10.60
CA LYS A 41 10.08 -6.27 -11.74
C LYS A 41 11.26 -7.04 -12.36
N SER A 42 10.99 -8.26 -12.79
CA SER A 42 11.80 -8.96 -13.78
C SER A 42 10.97 -9.19 -15.04
N LYS A 43 11.24 -8.35 -16.04
CA LYS A 43 11.11 -8.58 -17.49
C LYS A 43 9.70 -8.77 -18.10
N THR A 44 9.14 -7.68 -18.60
CA THR A 44 8.67 -7.51 -20.01
C THR A 44 8.34 -6.03 -20.18
N GLY A 45 9.01 -5.22 -21.01
CA GLY A 45 9.43 -5.52 -22.38
C GLY A 45 8.23 -5.30 -23.30
N GLU A 46 8.03 -4.05 -23.71
CA GLU A 46 7.42 -3.65 -24.98
C GLU A 46 6.03 -4.25 -25.31
N SER A 47 4.97 -3.56 -24.92
CA SER A 47 3.66 -3.72 -25.53
C SER A 47 3.68 -3.18 -26.97
N ARG A 48 4.25 -3.94 -27.90
CA ARG A 48 4.07 -3.78 -29.35
C ARG A 48 2.88 -4.67 -29.74
N PRO A 49 1.81 -4.14 -30.35
CA PRO A 49 0.72 -4.98 -30.82
C PRO A 49 1.23 -5.89 -31.95
N PRO A 50 0.73 -7.13 -32.07
CA PRO A 50 1.16 -8.03 -33.13
C PRO A 50 0.76 -7.43 -34.48
N ALA A 51 1.74 -7.21 -35.35
CA ALA A 51 1.50 -6.89 -36.75
C ALA A 51 0.75 -8.08 -37.38
N LYS A 52 -0.53 -7.89 -37.70
CA LYS A 52 -1.26 -8.77 -38.61
C LYS A 52 -0.65 -8.59 -40.00
N ASN A 53 0.01 -9.63 -40.48
CA ASN A 53 0.31 -9.82 -41.88
C ASN A 53 -0.93 -10.37 -42.60
N ASN A 54 -1.37 -9.70 -43.65
CA ASN A 54 -2.15 -10.24 -44.76
C ASN A 54 -1.74 -9.47 -46.01
#